data_AF-A0A6A0IIN8-F1
#
_entry.id   AF-A0A6A0IIN8-F1
#
_cell.length_a   1.000
_cell.length_b   1.000
_cell.length_c   1.000
_cell.angle_alpha   90.00
_cell.angle_beta   90.00
_cell.angle_gamma   90.00
#
_symmetry.space_group_name_H-M   'P 1'
#
loop_
_entity.id
_entity.type
_entity.pdbx_description
1 polymer ?
#
loop_
_entity_poly.entity_id
_entity_poly.type
_entity_poly.pdbx_seq_one_letter_code
_entity_poly.pdbx_strand_id
1 'polypeptide(L)' 'MVGEAVHRLSEGFKRVHPEIEWDEIYATRNVVVHHYFGVDNAIVWDILQEDLPRLRAVVDRILGGE' A
#
# COMPACT_ATOMS: atom_id res chain seq x y z
N MET A 1 -0.09 2.98 -10.15
CA MET A 1 -0.75 2.99 -8.82
C MET A 1 0.14 2.23 -7.85
N VAL A 2 0.13 2.57 -6.55
CA VAL A 2 0.99 1.94 -5.52
C VAL A 2 0.82 0.42 -5.47
N GLY A 3 -0.42 -0.09 -5.49
CA GLY A 3 -0.69 -1.54 -5.51
C GLY A 3 -0.08 -2.30 -6.69
N GLU A 4 -0.02 -1.69 -7.88
CA GLU A 4 0.62 -2.30 -9.06
C GLU A 4 2.15 -2.39 -8.89
N ALA A 5 2.77 -1.40 -8.23
CA ALA A 5 4.19 -1.45 -7.92
C ALA A 5 4.50 -2.56 -6.90
N VAL A 6 3.67 -2.70 -5.86
CA VAL A 6 3.77 -3.77 -4.86
C VAL A 6 3.66 -5.15 -5.50
N HIS A 7 2.74 -5.34 -6.45
CA HIS A 7 2.57 -6.62 -7.13
C HIS A 7 3.82 -7.08 -7.89
N ARG A 8 4.66 -6.14 -8.33
CA ARG A 8 5.91 -6.41 -9.08
C ARG A 8 7.12 -6.67 -8.19
N LEU A 9 7.01 -6.45 -6.88
CA LEU A 9 8.08 -6.77 -5.94
C LEU A 9 8.23 -8.29 -5.81
N SER A 10 9.47 -8.74 -5.62
CA SER A 10 9.74 -10.17 -5.42
C SER A 10 9.21 -10.66 -4.07
N GLU A 11 8.78 -11.92 -4.02
CA GLU A 11 8.37 -12.57 -2.76
C GLU A 11 9.51 -12.67 -1.73
N GLY A 12 10.77 -12.68 -2.19
CA GLY A 12 11.92 -12.55 -1.30
C GLY A 12 11.92 -11.22 -0.56
N PHE A 13 11.73 -10.13 -1.30
CA PHE A 13 11.68 -8.78 -0.75
C PHE A 13 10.50 -8.57 0.21
N LYS A 14 9.30 -9.02 -0.19
CA LYS A 14 8.12 -8.91 0.68
C LYS A 14 8.29 -9.66 2.00
N ARG A 15 8.89 -10.86 1.98
CA ARG A 15 9.14 -11.66 3.19
C ARG A 15 10.15 -11.06 4.16
N VAL A 16 11.12 -10.28 3.67
CA VAL A 16 12.09 -9.60 4.55
C VAL A 16 11.54 -8.29 5.13
N HIS A 17 10.38 -7.84 4.65
CA HIS A 17 9.67 -6.66 5.13
C HIS A 17 8.22 -7.01 5.52
N PRO A 18 8.00 -7.90 6.50
CA PRO A 18 6.66 -8.32 6.92
C PRO A 18 5.88 -7.21 7.66
N GLU A 19 6.55 -6.11 8.04
CA GLU A 19 5.92 -4.94 8.65
C GLU A 19 5.02 -4.14 7.71
N ILE A 20 5.05 -4.44 6.40
CA ILE A 20 4.20 -3.85 5.38
C ILE A 20 3.12 -4.86 4.98
N GLU A 21 1.86 -4.44 5.03
CA GLU A 21 0.69 -5.23 4.61
C GLU A 21 0.56 -5.27 3.07
N TRP A 22 1.45 -6.02 2.41
CA TRP A 22 1.57 -6.03 0.94
C TRP A 22 0.27 -6.41 0.22
N ASP A 23 -0.44 -7.41 0.74
CA ASP A 23 -1.66 -7.92 0.14
C ASP A 23 -2.81 -6.91 0.25
N GLU A 24 -2.89 -6.17 1.36
CA GLU A 24 -3.89 -5.11 1.56
C GLU A 24 -3.65 -3.92 0.63
N ILE A 25 -2.38 -3.54 0.42
CA ILE A 25 -2.00 -2.48 -0.53
C ILE A 25 -2.39 -2.88 -1.97
N TYR A 26 -2.21 -4.15 -2.34
CA TYR A 26 -2.65 -4.66 -3.62
C TYR A 26 -4.19 -4.72 -3.71
N ALA A 27 -4.86 -5.20 -2.68
CA ALA A 27 -6.33 -5.30 -2.63
C ALA A 27 -7.02 -3.94 -2.75
N THR A 28 -6.45 -2.89 -2.15
CA THR A 28 -6.95 -1.50 -2.25
C THR A 28 -7.07 -1.04 -3.71
N ARG A 29 -6.14 -1.43 -4.59
CA ARG A 29 -6.24 -1.14 -6.03
C ARG A 29 -7.50 -1.76 -6.63
N ASN A 30 -7.87 -2.97 -6.23
CA ASN A 30 -9.03 -3.65 -6.79
C ASN A 30 -10.33 -2.99 -6.35
N VAL A 31 -10.41 -2.52 -5.10
CA VAL A 31 -11.57 -1.77 -4.59
C VAL A 31 -11.74 -0.44 -5.33
N VAL A 32 -10.65 0.33 -5.47
CA VAL A 32 -10.69 1.65 -6.12
C VAL A 32 -10.99 1.54 -7.63
N VAL A 33 -10.39 0.58 -8.34
CA VAL A 33 -10.52 0.46 -9.80
C VAL A 33 -11.84 -0.17 -10.21
N HIS A 34 -12.33 -1.16 -9.47
CA HIS A 34 -13.51 -1.92 -9.92
C HIS A 34 -14.84 -1.39 -9.38
N HIS A 35 -14.85 -0.35 -8.53
CA HIS A 35 -16.06 0.35 -8.06
C HIS A 35 -17.22 -0.57 -7.65
N TYR A 36 -16.95 -1.79 -7.16
CA TYR A 36 -17.95 -2.85 -7.01
C TYR A 36 -19.18 -2.42 -6.17
N PHE A 37 -19.01 -1.46 -5.27
CA PHE A 37 -20.08 -0.88 -4.43
C PHE A 37 -20.00 0.65 -4.27
N GLY A 38 -19.24 1.33 -5.14
CA GLY A 38 -18.75 2.68 -4.84
C GLY A 38 -17.56 2.64 -3.88
N VAL A 39 -16.69 3.65 -3.99
CA VAL A 39 -15.54 3.78 -3.10
C VAL A 39 -15.98 4.66 -1.93
N ASP A 40 -15.90 4.15 -0.71
CA ASP A 40 -16.18 4.97 0.47
C ASP A 40 -15.06 6.01 0.64
N ASN A 41 -15.41 7.28 0.48
CA ASN A 41 -14.47 8.39 0.58
C ASN A 41 -13.86 8.52 1.98
N ALA A 42 -14.57 8.07 3.03
CA ALA A 42 -14.00 8.05 4.38
C ALA A 42 -12.84 7.06 4.46
N ILE A 43 -13.01 5.86 3.89
CA ILE A 43 -11.94 4.85 3.83
C ILE A 43 -10.75 5.37 3.02
N VAL A 44 -11.01 6.00 1.87
CA VAL A 44 -9.92 6.60 1.07
C VAL A 44 -9.21 7.71 1.85
N TRP A 45 -9.97 8.55 2.56
CA TRP A 45 -9.41 9.61 3.36
C TRP A 45 -8.50 9.07 4.46
N ASP A 46 -8.93 8.03 5.18
CA ASP A 46 -8.13 7.39 6.23
C ASP A 46 -6.84 6.77 5.66
N ILE A 47 -6.92 6.10 4.50
CA ILE A 47 -5.74 5.59 3.81
C ILE A 47 -4.75 6.72 3.46
N LEU A 48 -5.26 7.88 3.03
CA LEU A 48 -4.42 9.03 2.70
C LEU A 48 -3.76 9.67 3.93
N GLN A 49 -4.46 9.73 5.06
CA GLN A 49 -3.98 10.42 6.26
C GLN A 49 -3.14 9.52 7.18
N GLU A 50 -3.44 8.21 7.24
CA GLU A 50 -2.84 7.30 8.21
C GLU A 50 -1.91 6.28 7.54
N ASP A 51 -2.42 5.53 6.56
CA ASP A 51 -1.69 4.39 5.99
C ASP A 51 -0.57 4.83 5.04
N LEU A 52 -0.81 5.82 4.17
CA LEU A 52 0.19 6.30 3.22
C LEU A 52 1.41 6.94 3.92
N PRO A 53 1.27 7.82 4.93
CA PRO A 53 2.43 8.33 5.66
C PRO A 53 3.22 7.23 6.37
N ARG A 54 2.53 6.24 6.96
CA ARG A 54 3.18 5.09 7.60
C ARG A 54 3.97 4.26 6.58
N LEU A 55 3.38 3.96 5.43
CA LEU A 55 4.04 3.23 4.35
C LEU A 55 5.26 3.99 3.83
N ARG A 56 5.14 5.31 3.64
CA ARG A 56 6.26 6.18 3.24
C ARG A 56 7.42 6.09 4.21
N ALA A 57 7.17 6.21 5.51
CA ALA A 57 8.23 6.15 6.53
C ALA A 57 9.00 4.81 6.52
N VAL A 58 8.31 3.70 6.23
CA VAL A 58 8.98 2.40 6.08
C VAL A 58 9.79 2.35 4.77
N VAL A 59 9.22 2.82 3.66
CA VAL A 59 9.92 2.86 2.37
C VAL A 59 11.18 3.72 2.43
N ASP A 60 11.11 4.90 3.04
CA ASP A 60 12.26 5.80 3.18
C ASP A 60 13.38 5.13 3.99
N ARG A 61 13.03 4.42 5.08
CA ARG A 61 13.98 3.60 5.85
C ARG A 61 14.62 2.49 5.03
N ILE A 62 13.84 1.79 4.19
CA ILE A 62 14.37 0.73 3.32
C ILE A 62 15.35 1.30 2.29
N LEU A 63 15.07 2.49 1.76
CA LEU A 63 15.92 3.17 0.80
C LEU A 63 17.14 3.85 1.44
N GLY A 64 17.22 3.88 2.76
CA GLY A 64 18.30 4.54 3.50
C GLY A 64 18.27 6.07 3.41
N GLY A 65 17.09 6.65 3.13
CA GLY A 65 16.88 8.10 3.16
C GLY A 65 16.48 8.55 4.57
N GLU A 66 17.10 9.65 5.04
CA GLU A 66 16.73 10.37 6.27
C GLU A 66 15.32 10.97 6.19
#